data_AF-A0A1F8Q3S8-F1
#
_entry.id   AF-A0A1F8Q3S8-F1
#
_cell.length_a   1.000
_cell.length_b   1.000
_cell.length_c   1.000
_cell.angle_alpha   90.00
_cell.angle_beta   90.00
_cell.angle_gamma   90.00
#
_symmetry.space_group_name_H-M   'P 1'
#
loop_
_entity.id
_entity.type
_entity.pdbx_description
1 polymer ?
#
loop_
_entity_poly.entity_id
_entity_poly.type
_entity_poly.pdbx_seq_one_letter_code
_entity_poly.pdbx_strand_id
1 'polypeptide(L)'
;MMIFDPVINHRSSIRLKGYDYAQPGAYFVRLVTKDRQCLFGDIIGEEMFENRFGKIVRRTWRDLPNHYPYMILDAFVIMPNHIHGIIAIKDSNRGGSSYNIDSSSEV
;
A
#
# COMPACT_ATOMS: atom_id res chain seq x y z
N MET A 1 14.32 24.86 -36.32
CA MET A 1 14.38 25.14 -34.87
C MET A 1 12.97 25.45 -34.42
N MET A 2 12.33 24.50 -33.73
CA MET A 2 11.08 24.71 -33.01
C MET A 2 11.28 24.10 -31.64
N ILE A 3 10.92 24.89 -30.65
CA ILE A 3 11.32 24.80 -29.26
C ILE A 3 10.63 23.60 -28.63
N PHE A 4 11.41 22.70 -28.04
CA PHE A 4 10.89 21.77 -27.05
C PHE A 4 10.42 22.62 -25.87
N ASP A 5 9.12 22.80 -25.72
CA ASP A 5 8.54 23.24 -24.45
C ASP A 5 8.47 22.01 -23.54
N PRO A 6 9.35 21.87 -22.53
CA PRO A 6 9.13 20.87 -21.53
C PRO A 6 8.02 21.44 -20.66
N VAL A 7 6.77 21.08 -20.95
CA VAL A 7 5.77 21.06 -19.87
C VAL A 7 6.24 19.94 -18.95
N ILE A 8 7.15 20.32 -18.07
CA ILE A 8 7.69 19.51 -16.99
C ILE A 8 6.48 19.02 -16.23
N ASN A 9 6.17 17.73 -16.36
CA ASN A 9 5.28 17.02 -15.44
C ASN A 9 5.98 17.03 -14.07
N HIS A 10 5.95 18.17 -13.38
CA HIS A 10 6.45 18.31 -12.02
C HIS A 10 5.42 17.67 -11.11
N ARG A 11 5.38 16.33 -11.13
CA ARG A 11 4.59 15.56 -10.19
C ARG A 11 5.20 15.77 -8.82
N SER A 12 4.65 16.72 -8.07
CA SER A 12 4.97 16.89 -6.66
C SER A 12 4.67 15.60 -5.91
N SER A 13 5.51 15.27 -4.93
CA SER A 13 5.27 14.13 -4.05
C SER A 13 3.95 14.35 -3.31
N ILE A 14 3.09 13.32 -3.32
CA ILE A 14 1.87 13.29 -2.49
C ILE A 14 2.19 12.96 -1.02
N ARG A 15 3.44 12.59 -0.71
CA ARG A 15 3.84 12.21 0.64
C ARG A 15 3.97 13.45 1.52
N LEU A 16 3.41 13.38 2.71
CA LEU A 16 3.58 14.41 3.73
C LEU A 16 5.07 14.47 4.13
N LYS A 17 5.66 15.66 4.02
CA LYS A 17 7.06 15.88 4.32
C LYS A 17 7.31 15.62 5.81
N GLY A 18 8.35 14.84 6.13
CA GLY A 18 8.73 14.50 7.50
C GLY A 18 7.93 13.38 8.15
N TYR A 19 6.94 12.79 7.45
CA TYR A 19 6.17 11.66 7.97
C TYR A 19 6.83 10.32 7.62
N ASP A 20 7.09 9.48 8.62
CA ASP A 20 7.57 8.11 8.43
C ASP A 20 6.40 7.16 8.16
N TYR A 21 6.27 6.71 6.91
CA TYR A 21 5.22 5.77 6.49
C TYR A 21 5.52 4.31 6.88
N ALA A 22 6.67 4.03 7.51
CA ALA A 22 6.96 2.73 8.08
C ALA A 22 6.45 2.60 9.53
N GLN A 23 5.98 3.70 10.14
CA GLN A 23 5.47 3.66 11.50
C GLN A 23 4.12 2.90 11.57
N PRO A 24 3.79 2.34 12.74
CA PRO A 24 2.52 1.67 12.95
C PRO A 24 1.33 2.58 12.67
N GLY A 25 0.29 2.03 12.03
CA GLY A 25 -0.89 2.79 11.64
C GLY A 25 -1.68 2.14 10.52
N ALA A 26 -2.89 2.67 10.30
CA ALA A 26 -3.76 2.26 9.21
C ALA A 26 -3.56 3.17 7.99
N TYR A 27 -3.44 2.55 6.81
CA TYR A 27 -3.17 3.20 5.54
C TYR A 27 -4.18 2.76 4.50
N PHE A 28 -4.74 3.75 3.80
CA PHE A 28 -5.61 3.50 2.67
C PHE A 28 -4.79 3.41 1.38
N VAL A 29 -5.01 2.34 0.63
CA VAL A 29 -4.29 1.99 -0.60
C VAL A 29 -5.27 1.96 -1.77
N ARG A 30 -4.90 2.64 -2.86
CA ARG A 30 -5.57 2.50 -4.16
C ARG A 30 -4.56 2.15 -5.23
N LEU A 31 -4.91 1.16 -6.05
CA LEU A 31 -4.17 0.83 -7.25
C LEU A 31 -5.13 0.81 -8.43
N VAL A 32 -4.81 1.56 -9.47
CA VAL A 32 -5.60 1.66 -10.71
C VAL A 32 -4.78 1.01 -11.82
N THR A 33 -5.44 0.23 -12.67
CA THR A 33 -4.80 -0.36 -13.85
C THR A 33 -4.30 0.73 -14.79
N LYS A 34 -3.29 0.38 -15.60
CA LYS A 34 -2.80 1.26 -16.65
C LYS A 34 -3.96 1.64 -17.58
N ASP A 35 -4.04 2.92 -17.92
CA ASP A 35 -5.09 3.49 -18.77
C ASP A 35 -6.52 3.17 -18.32
N ARG A 36 -6.70 2.82 -17.02
CA ARG A 36 -7.98 2.45 -16.41
C ARG A 36 -8.68 1.27 -17.10
N GLN A 37 -7.92 0.36 -17.70
CA GLN A 37 -8.46 -0.85 -18.32
C GLN A 37 -9.20 -1.75 -17.32
N CYS A 38 -10.38 -2.24 -17.69
CA CYS A 38 -11.20 -3.13 -16.87
C CYS A 38 -10.67 -4.58 -16.87
N LEU A 39 -9.51 -4.78 -16.25
CA LEU A 39 -8.81 -6.07 -16.27
C LEU A 39 -9.33 -7.07 -15.24
N PHE A 40 -10.04 -6.63 -14.20
CA PHE A 40 -10.36 -7.46 -13.04
C PHE A 40 -11.75 -8.11 -13.09
N GLY A 41 -12.58 -7.72 -14.06
CA GLY A 41 -13.94 -8.23 -14.22
C GLY A 41 -14.89 -7.10 -14.59
N ASP A 42 -16.18 -7.33 -14.40
CA ASP A 42 -17.25 -6.45 -14.82
C ASP A 42 -18.27 -6.25 -13.69
N ILE A 43 -19.01 -5.15 -13.74
CA ILE A 43 -20.15 -4.92 -12.85
C ILE A 43 -21.41 -5.27 -13.62
N ILE A 44 -22.22 -6.18 -13.09
CA ILE A 44 -23.52 -6.56 -13.68
C ILE A 44 -24.59 -6.20 -12.64
N GLY A 45 -25.44 -5.23 -12.98
CA GLY A 45 -26.32 -4.61 -11.98
C GLY A 45 -25.50 -3.80 -10.96
N GLU A 46 -25.61 -4.16 -9.68
CA GLU A 46 -24.90 -3.51 -8.57
C GLU A 46 -23.76 -4.38 -8.00
N GLU A 47 -23.49 -5.53 -8.63
CA GLU A 47 -22.53 -6.51 -8.13
C GLU A 47 -21.28 -6.58 -9.03
N MET A 48 -20.12 -6.66 -8.38
CA MET A 48 -18.85 -6.90 -9.05
C MET A 48 -18.63 -8.39 -9.30
N PHE A 49 -18.50 -8.76 -10.57
CA PHE A 49 -18.16 -10.11 -11.01
C PHE A 49 -16.69 -10.18 -11.42
N GLU A 50 -15.87 -10.81 -10.58
CA GLU A 50 -14.45 -10.99 -10.86
C GLU A 50 -14.20 -12.01 -11.97
N ASN A 51 -13.34 -11.64 -12.91
CA ASN A 51 -12.75 -12.60 -13.84
C ASN A 51 -11.54 -13.31 -13.19
N ARG A 52 -10.79 -14.10 -13.99
CA ARG A 52 -9.61 -14.83 -13.50
C ARG A 52 -8.55 -13.91 -12.87
N PHE A 53 -8.36 -12.71 -13.39
CA PHE A 53 -7.37 -11.75 -12.89
C PHE A 53 -7.85 -11.09 -11.61
N GLY A 54 -9.13 -10.72 -11.50
CA GLY A 54 -9.71 -10.23 -10.25
C GLY A 54 -9.57 -11.25 -9.11
N LYS A 55 -9.78 -12.54 -9.40
CA LYS A 55 -9.58 -13.64 -8.45
C LYS A 55 -8.12 -13.76 -8.01
N ILE A 56 -7.16 -13.60 -8.93
CA ILE A 56 -5.73 -13.57 -8.59
C ILE A 56 -5.45 -12.41 -7.65
N VAL A 57 -5.88 -11.19 -7.98
CA VAL A 57 -5.65 -9.99 -7.15
C VAL A 57 -6.17 -10.20 -5.72
N ARG A 58 -7.36 -10.78 -5.54
CA ARG A 58 -7.91 -11.06 -4.21
C ARG A 58 -7.21 -12.16 -3.45
N ARG A 59 -6.75 -13.20 -4.14
CA ARG A 59 -5.91 -14.23 -3.52
C ARG A 59 -4.60 -13.60 -3.04
N THR A 60 -3.91 -12.86 -3.90
CA THR A 60 -2.68 -12.15 -3.56
C THR A 60 -2.88 -11.15 -2.44
N TRP A 61 -3.97 -10.37 -2.46
CA TRP A 61 -4.30 -9.44 -1.38
C TRP A 61 -4.44 -10.19 -0.05
N ARG A 62 -5.23 -11.26 0.00
CA ARG A 62 -5.44 -12.07 1.21
C ARG A 62 -4.18 -12.79 1.70
N ASP A 63 -3.23 -13.05 0.81
CA ASP A 63 -1.97 -13.72 1.13
C ASP A 63 -0.90 -12.75 1.68
N LEU A 64 -1.15 -11.44 1.61
CA LEU A 64 -0.20 -10.43 2.09
C LEU A 64 0.27 -10.65 3.55
N PRO A 65 -0.57 -11.00 4.54
CA PRO A 65 -0.11 -11.28 5.89
C PRO A 65 0.82 -12.49 6.01
N ASN A 66 0.72 -13.46 5.09
CA ASN A 66 1.63 -14.61 5.05
C ASN A 66 3.02 -14.20 4.56
N HIS A 67 3.10 -13.21 3.68
CA HIS A 67 4.37 -12.64 3.21
C HIS A 67 4.94 -11.58 4.17
N TYR A 68 4.07 -10.86 4.87
CA TYR A 68 4.42 -9.73 5.72
C TYR A 68 3.72 -9.85 7.09
N PRO A 69 4.31 -10.55 8.06
CA PRO A 69 3.67 -10.86 9.35
C PRO A 69 3.26 -9.64 10.19
N TYR A 70 3.85 -8.48 9.94
CA TYR A 70 3.51 -7.22 10.60
C TYR A 70 2.32 -6.48 9.96
N MET A 71 1.77 -7.00 8.86
CA MET A 71 0.65 -6.38 8.15
C MET A 71 -0.69 -7.03 8.52
N ILE A 72 -1.69 -6.20 8.78
CA ILE A 72 -3.10 -6.57 8.93
C ILE A 72 -3.84 -6.05 7.71
N LEU A 73 -4.79 -6.84 7.22
CA LEU A 73 -5.75 -6.40 6.20
C LEU A 73 -7.08 -6.07 6.85
N ASP A 74 -7.72 -5.01 6.36
CA ASP A 74 -9.09 -4.67 6.69
C ASP A 74 -9.90 -4.57 5.36
N ALA A 75 -10.86 -3.66 5.27
CA ALA A 75 -11.75 -3.47 4.14
C ALA A 75 -11.00 -3.48 2.81
N PHE A 76 -11.51 -4.27 1.87
CA PHE A 76 -10.92 -4.45 0.55
C PHE A 76 -12.01 -4.65 -0.49
N VAL A 77 -11.93 -3.89 -1.58
CA VAL A 77 -12.88 -3.94 -2.70
C VAL A 77 -12.13 -3.96 -4.01
N ILE A 78 -12.56 -4.82 -4.92
CA ILE A 78 -12.12 -4.82 -6.32
C ILE A 78 -13.21 -4.20 -7.16
N MET A 79 -12.82 -3.25 -8.02
CA MET A 79 -13.61 -2.72 -9.11
C MET A 79 -12.98 -3.18 -10.44
N PRO A 80 -13.67 -3.09 -11.58
CA PRO A 80 -13.18 -3.58 -12.87
C PRO A 80 -11.75 -3.17 -13.22
N ASN A 81 -11.37 -1.92 -12.91
CA ASN A 81 -10.09 -1.33 -13.27
C ASN A 81 -9.25 -0.84 -12.08
N HIS A 82 -9.67 -1.07 -10.84
CA HIS A 82 -8.92 -0.62 -9.68
C HIS A 82 -9.29 -1.39 -8.41
N ILE A 83 -8.47 -1.25 -7.39
CA ILE A 83 -8.74 -1.77 -6.04
C ILE A 83 -8.67 -0.65 -5.01
N HIS A 84 -9.41 -0.84 -3.93
CA HIS A 84 -9.31 -0.06 -2.70
C HIS A 84 -9.06 -1.03 -1.56
N GLY A 85 -8.16 -0.67 -0.65
CA GLY A 85 -7.90 -1.49 0.52
C GLY A 85 -7.38 -0.69 1.69
N ILE A 86 -7.62 -1.18 2.90
CA ILE A 86 -6.99 -0.69 4.11
C ILE A 86 -6.00 -1.75 4.57
N ILE A 87 -4.76 -1.33 4.80
CA ILE A 87 -3.74 -2.12 5.48
C ILE A 87 -3.39 -1.44 6.79
N ALA A 88 -3.08 -2.21 7.82
CA ALA A 88 -2.46 -1.67 9.02
C ALA A 88 -1.08 -2.28 9.23
N ILE A 89 -0.10 -1.43 9.49
CA ILE A 89 1.23 -1.86 9.94
C ILE A 89 1.17 -1.92 11.46
N LYS A 90 1.44 -3.11 12.01
CA LYS A 90 1.67 -3.28 13.45
C LYS A 90 3.05 -2.78 13.81
N ASP A 91 3.22 -2.39 15.07
CA ASP A 91 4.55 -2.24 15.64
C ASP A 91 5.21 -3.62 15.62
N SER A 92 6.09 -3.81 14.64
CA SER A 92 7.15 -4.79 14.80
C SER A 92 7.96 -4.25 15.96
N ASN A 93 7.90 -4.87 17.14
CA ASN A 93 8.89 -4.63 18.19
C ASN A 93 10.25 -4.85 17.51
N ARG A 94 10.83 -3.78 16.97
CA ARG A 94 12.11 -3.80 16.28
C ARG A 94 13.01 -4.31 17.38
N GLY A 95 13.60 -5.49 17.22
CA GLY A 95 14.57 -6.06 18.15
C GLY A 95 15.83 -5.20 18.18
N GLY A 96 15.69 -3.92 18.52
CA GLY A 96 16.77 -3.07 18.98
C GLY A 96 17.21 -3.69 20.28
N SER A 97 18.38 -4.31 20.24
CA SER A 97 19.19 -4.60 21.42
C SER A 97 19.02 -3.45 22.40
N SER A 98 18.48 -3.76 23.58
CA SER A 98 18.61 -2.92 24.75
C SER A 98 20.11 -2.70 24.93
N TYR A 99 20.61 -1.54 24.56
CA TYR A 99 21.87 -1.07 25.12
C TYR A 99 21.60 -0.91 26.61
N ASN A 100 22.06 -1.89 27.39
CA ASN A 100 22.19 -1.71 28.83
C ASN A 100 23.16 -0.54 29.02
N ILE A 101 22.62 0.62 29.38
CA ILE A 101 23.41 1.66 30.03
C ILE A 101 23.67 1.11 31.43
N ASP A 102 24.83 0.48 31.60
CA ASP A 102 25.37 0.21 32.92
C ASP A 102 25.70 1.55 33.56
N SER A 103 24.85 2.00 34.47
CA SER A 103 25.17 3.08 35.39
C SER A 103 26.05 2.53 36.51
N SER A 104 27.34 2.35 36.25
CA SER A 104 28.34 2.11 37.31
C SER A 104 29.75 2.40 36.81
N SER A 105 30.13 3.68 36.82
CA SER A 105 31.46 4.15 37.24
C SER A 105 31.61 5.65 36.99
N GLU A 106 31.18 6.47 37.94
CA GLU A 106 31.93 7.69 38.26
C GLU A 106 32.72 7.38 39.54
N VAL A 107 33.98 7.81 39.51
CA VAL A 107 35.03 7.74 40.53
C VAL A 107 34.61 8.25 41.90
#